data_AF-A0AAW4FSX8-F1
#
_entry.id   AF-A0AAW4FSX8-F1
#
_cell.length_a   1.000
_cell.length_b   1.000
_cell.length_c   1.000
_cell.angle_alpha   90.00
_cell.angle_beta   90.00
_cell.angle_gamma   90.00
#
_symmetry.space_group_name_H-M   'P 1'
#
loop_
_entity.id
_entity.type
_entity.pdbx_description
1 polymer ?
#
loop_
_entity_poly.entity_id
_entity_poly.type
_entity_poly.pdbx_seq_one_letter_code
_entity_poly.pdbx_strand_id
1 'polypeptide(L)'
;MRKLITPIASLGLVAALASCNSTDALIPQVDVGGGTFRSPPVTQSDLESMSTQTAVVPVQSSPVQRTRAFASQPAPASMPTEYATGDSTYTDPAGSLEAQASRLASGVEPVQNTTMLAEPAPVETSEPVAEEVQQQQPAVASVPSASTATSGTIRFLPIIGAPVAAVTPLSKQLGAEARSHGLTIKGSADASSEHILKGYFSALKDNGKTTIVYVWDVLDGSGNRLHRIQGQDSVATVGADLWEGIPAETMQAIATKTISAYLEWRQSRPG
;
A
#
# COMPACT_ATOMS: atom_id res chain seq x y z
N MET A 1 53.34 -24.79 37.28
CA MET A 1 53.88 -26.15 37.05
C MET A 1 52.98 -27.16 37.76
N ARG A 2 52.49 -28.17 37.00
CA ARG A 2 51.66 -29.35 37.35
C ARG A 2 50.33 -29.39 36.57
N LYS A 3 50.29 -30.17 35.50
CA LYS A 3 49.67 -31.51 35.48
C LYS A 3 49.95 -32.19 34.14
N LEU A 4 50.09 -33.51 34.26
CA LEU A 4 50.51 -34.51 33.30
C LEU A 4 49.28 -35.08 32.55
N ILE A 5 49.51 -35.83 31.48
CA ILE A 5 48.67 -36.89 30.84
C ILE A 5 48.14 -36.55 29.43
N THR A 6 48.89 -36.99 28.41
CA THR A 6 48.46 -37.49 27.08
C THR A 6 47.76 -38.86 27.23
N PRO A 7 47.23 -39.57 26.20
CA PRO A 7 46.76 -39.24 24.84
C PRO A 7 45.37 -39.88 24.51
N ILE A 8 44.68 -39.49 23.43
CA ILE A 8 43.72 -40.38 22.73
C ILE A 8 43.92 -40.25 21.22
N ALA A 9 44.51 -41.29 20.64
CA ALA A 9 44.36 -41.60 19.23
C ALA A 9 42.90 -41.97 18.98
N SER A 10 42.23 -41.26 18.07
CA SER A 10 40.97 -41.70 17.49
C SER A 10 41.09 -41.73 15.98
N LEU A 11 40.87 -42.96 15.52
CA LEU A 11 40.85 -43.48 14.17
C LEU A 11 39.68 -42.87 13.37
N GLY A 12 39.95 -42.51 12.12
CA GLY A 12 39.02 -42.69 10.99
C GLY A 12 37.73 -41.87 10.93
N LEU A 13 37.60 -41.04 9.89
CA LEU A 13 36.55 -41.16 8.87
C LEU A 13 36.83 -40.12 7.77
N VAL A 14 37.44 -40.56 6.66
CA VAL A 14 37.47 -39.78 5.42
C VAL A 14 36.08 -39.87 4.80
N ALA A 15 35.24 -38.86 5.04
CA ALA A 15 33.97 -38.71 4.35
C ALA A 15 34.23 -38.00 3.01
N ALA A 16 34.36 -38.80 1.95
CA ALA A 16 34.23 -38.33 0.57
C ALA A 16 32.78 -37.94 0.33
N LEU A 17 32.44 -36.66 0.53
CA LEU A 17 31.20 -36.10 0.00
C LEU A 17 31.42 -35.81 -1.48
N ALA A 18 31.13 -36.82 -2.30
CA ALA A 18 30.84 -36.63 -3.71
C ALA A 18 29.62 -35.69 -3.83
N SER A 19 29.89 -34.42 -4.12
CA SER A 19 28.87 -33.45 -4.51
C SER A 19 28.32 -33.83 -5.89
N CYS A 20 27.33 -34.73 -5.92
CA CYS A 20 26.42 -34.81 -7.06
C CYS A 20 25.47 -33.61 -7.00
N ASN A 21 25.91 -32.46 -7.50
CA ASN A 21 25.00 -31.37 -7.84
C ASN A 21 24.50 -31.60 -9.27
N SER A 22 23.56 -32.54 -9.43
CA SER A 22 22.77 -32.68 -10.64
C SER A 22 21.45 -31.95 -10.44
N THR A 23 21.46 -30.65 -10.75
CA THR A 23 20.25 -29.88 -11.06
C THR A 23 20.53 -29.08 -12.32
N ASP A 24 20.80 -29.80 -13.40
CA ASP A 24 20.86 -29.23 -14.74
C ASP A 24 20.35 -30.28 -15.71
N ALA A 25 19.03 -30.22 -15.99
CA ALA A 25 18.32 -30.84 -17.11
C ALA A 25 16.88 -31.13 -16.68
N LEU A 26 16.01 -30.11 -16.66
CA LEU A 26 14.56 -30.26 -16.89
C LEU A 26 13.82 -28.90 -16.96
N ILE A 27 14.51 -27.83 -17.35
CA ILE A 27 13.81 -26.66 -17.90
C ILE A 27 13.71 -26.93 -19.40
N PRO A 28 12.55 -27.31 -19.95
CA PRO A 28 12.37 -27.20 -21.39
C PRO A 28 12.63 -25.74 -21.76
N GLN A 29 13.59 -25.51 -22.65
CA GLN A 29 13.74 -24.22 -23.30
C GLN A 29 12.43 -23.99 -24.06
N VAL A 30 11.50 -23.27 -23.45
CA VAL A 30 10.41 -22.67 -24.20
C VAL A 30 11.06 -21.58 -25.03
N ASP A 31 11.02 -21.77 -26.35
CA ASP A 31 11.29 -20.73 -27.33
C ASP A 31 10.26 -19.62 -27.09
N VAL A 32 10.58 -18.70 -26.19
CA VAL A 32 9.86 -17.43 -26.07
C VAL A 32 10.26 -16.64 -27.30
N GLY A 33 9.46 -16.81 -28.36
CA GLY A 33 9.65 -16.22 -29.68
C GLY A 33 10.42 -14.92 -29.60
N GLY A 34 11.71 -15.00 -29.95
CA GLY A 34 12.60 -13.88 -30.15
C GLY A 34 12.10 -13.09 -31.35
N GLY A 35 11.00 -12.37 -31.15
CA GLY A 35 10.35 -11.56 -32.14
C GLY A 35 11.26 -10.41 -32.53
N THR A 36 12.14 -10.66 -33.49
CA THR A 36 12.82 -9.63 -34.28
C THR A 36 11.86 -8.92 -35.25
N PHE A 37 10.55 -9.08 -35.07
CA PHE A 37 9.53 -8.31 -35.74
C PHE A 37 9.57 -6.85 -35.29
N ARG A 38 10.36 -6.04 -35.98
CA ARG A 38 10.05 -4.62 -36.14
C ARG A 38 8.72 -4.55 -36.89
N SER A 39 7.65 -4.24 -36.17
CA SER A 39 6.40 -3.87 -36.82
C SER A 39 6.67 -2.62 -37.69
N PRO A 40 6.31 -2.63 -38.98
CA PRO A 40 6.40 -1.43 -39.79
C PRO A 40 5.49 -0.34 -39.21
N PRO A 41 5.81 0.95 -39.40
CA PRO A 41 4.92 2.02 -38.96
C PRO A 41 3.55 1.87 -39.61
N VAL A 42 2.49 2.12 -38.84
CA VAL A 42 1.11 2.13 -39.32
C VAL A 42 1.02 3.07 -40.52
N THR A 43 0.50 2.57 -41.65
CA THR A 43 0.32 3.37 -42.86
C THR A 43 -1.10 3.94 -42.92
N GLN A 44 -1.33 4.99 -43.70
CA GLN A 44 -2.68 5.56 -43.83
C GLN A 44 -3.71 4.55 -44.33
N SER A 45 -3.32 3.62 -45.20
CA SER A 45 -4.21 2.57 -45.68
C SER A 45 -4.63 1.59 -44.57
N ASP A 46 -3.76 1.36 -43.58
CA ASP A 46 -4.08 0.54 -42.40
C ASP A 46 -5.08 1.28 -41.50
N LEU A 47 -4.90 2.58 -41.30
CA LEU A 47 -5.82 3.42 -40.53
C LEU A 47 -7.20 3.52 -41.19
N GLU A 48 -7.25 3.63 -42.51
CA GLU A 48 -8.52 3.66 -43.26
C GLU A 48 -9.23 2.29 -43.20
N SER A 49 -8.49 1.18 -43.20
CA SER A 49 -9.04 -0.17 -43.01
C SER A 49 -9.65 -0.38 -41.61
N MET A 50 -9.08 0.24 -40.58
CA MET A 50 -9.64 0.22 -39.22
C MET A 50 -10.87 1.14 -39.11
N SER A 51 -10.87 2.28 -39.80
CA SER A 51 -12.02 3.20 -39.80
C SER A 51 -13.25 2.65 -40.54
N THR A 52 -13.01 1.75 -41.51
CA THR A 52 -14.07 1.08 -42.28
C THR A 52 -14.56 -0.21 -41.60
N GLN A 53 -13.87 -0.70 -40.56
CA GLN A 53 -14.43 -1.68 -39.65
C GLN A 53 -15.54 -1.04 -38.81
N THR A 54 -16.76 -1.10 -39.36
CA THR A 54 -17.97 -0.93 -38.56
C THR A 54 -17.90 -1.90 -37.39
N ALA A 55 -17.97 -1.38 -36.17
CA ALA A 55 -18.10 -2.18 -34.95
C ALA A 55 -19.43 -2.95 -35.01
N VAL A 56 -19.41 -4.14 -35.63
CA VAL A 56 -20.51 -5.10 -35.51
C VAL A 56 -20.28 -5.87 -34.23
N VAL A 57 -20.58 -5.24 -33.10
CA VAL A 57 -20.92 -5.97 -31.89
C VAL A 57 -22.41 -6.27 -32.00
N PRO A 58 -22.85 -7.49 -32.34
CA PRO A 58 -24.22 -7.84 -32.06
C PRO A 58 -24.38 -7.87 -30.53
N VAL A 59 -25.08 -6.88 -29.97
CA VAL A 59 -25.76 -7.09 -28.69
C VAL A 59 -26.73 -8.25 -28.90
N GLN A 60 -26.29 -9.44 -28.53
CA GLN A 60 -27.19 -10.57 -28.32
C GLN A 60 -27.90 -10.35 -26.99
N SER A 61 -28.96 -9.56 -27.00
CA SER A 61 -29.98 -9.62 -25.96
C SER A 61 -30.89 -10.79 -26.28
N SER A 62 -30.59 -11.97 -25.72
CA SER A 62 -31.47 -13.13 -25.77
C SER A 62 -32.78 -12.82 -25.03
N PRO A 63 -33.95 -12.83 -25.68
CA PRO A 63 -35.21 -12.74 -24.96
C PRO A 63 -35.49 -14.08 -24.27
N VAL A 64 -35.59 -14.07 -22.95
CA VAL A 64 -36.24 -15.15 -22.20
C VAL A 64 -37.71 -15.19 -22.62
N GLN A 65 -38.08 -16.17 -23.45
CA GLN A 65 -39.47 -16.52 -23.74
C GLN A 65 -40.14 -17.00 -22.45
N ARG A 66 -40.85 -16.08 -21.78
CA ARG A 66 -41.83 -16.43 -20.76
C ARG A 66 -43.14 -16.69 -21.47
N THR A 67 -43.51 -17.96 -21.59
CA THR A 67 -44.85 -18.38 -22.01
C THR A 67 -45.86 -17.85 -20.99
N ARG A 68 -46.66 -16.84 -21.36
CA ARG A 68 -47.96 -16.60 -20.73
C ARG A 68 -49.02 -16.22 -21.75
N ALA A 69 -50.06 -17.03 -21.71
CA ALA A 69 -51.35 -16.89 -22.36
C ALA A 69 -52.04 -15.55 -22.03
N PHE A 70 -52.72 -15.02 -23.06
CA PHE A 70 -53.95 -14.20 -23.07
C PHE A 70 -54.04 -12.95 -22.17
N ALA A 71 -54.10 -11.77 -22.81
CA ALA A 71 -55.27 -10.87 -22.89
C ALA A 71 -54.86 -9.41 -23.17
N SER A 72 -55.66 -8.73 -23.98
CA SER A 72 -55.48 -7.36 -24.49
C SER A 72 -55.78 -6.29 -23.43
N GLN A 73 -54.88 -5.32 -23.22
CA GLN A 73 -55.12 -4.13 -22.41
C GLN A 73 -54.40 -2.91 -23.04
N PRO A 74 -55.00 -1.70 -23.14
CA PRO A 74 -54.37 -0.55 -23.80
C PRO A 74 -53.24 0.06 -22.97
N ALA A 75 -52.24 0.64 -23.65
CA ALA A 75 -51.07 1.29 -23.08
C ALA A 75 -51.43 2.50 -22.19
N PRO A 76 -50.78 2.67 -21.03
CA PRO A 76 -50.61 3.97 -20.42
C PRO A 76 -49.29 4.63 -20.83
N ALA A 77 -49.31 5.95 -20.73
CA ALA A 77 -48.40 6.95 -21.28
C ALA A 77 -46.92 6.82 -20.90
N SER A 78 -46.11 7.43 -21.77
CA SER A 78 -44.70 7.76 -21.65
C SER A 78 -44.31 8.23 -20.25
N MET A 79 -43.32 7.57 -19.64
CA MET A 79 -42.59 8.14 -18.50
C MET A 79 -41.31 8.81 -19.01
N PRO A 80 -40.96 10.02 -18.52
CA PRO A 80 -39.70 10.66 -18.87
C PRO A 80 -38.53 9.91 -18.22
N THR A 81 -37.40 9.86 -18.93
CA THR A 81 -36.12 9.41 -18.38
C THR A 81 -35.72 10.37 -17.25
N GLU A 82 -35.77 9.89 -16.03
CA GLU A 82 -35.32 10.61 -14.85
C GLU A 82 -33.78 10.56 -14.82
N TYR A 83 -33.14 11.70 -15.13
CA TYR A 83 -31.73 11.88 -14.86
C TYR A 83 -31.56 11.99 -13.34
N ALA A 84 -30.65 11.17 -12.79
CA ALA A 84 -30.31 11.18 -11.38
C ALA A 84 -30.03 12.61 -10.91
N THR A 85 -30.89 13.11 -10.04
CA THR A 85 -30.71 14.42 -9.41
C THR A 85 -29.55 14.29 -8.43
N GLY A 86 -28.50 15.09 -8.62
CA GLY A 86 -27.31 15.08 -7.77
C GLY A 86 -27.68 15.34 -6.32
N ASP A 87 -27.21 14.46 -5.44
CA ASP A 87 -27.35 14.61 -3.99
C ASP A 87 -26.64 15.90 -3.54
N SER A 88 -27.40 16.84 -2.98
CA SER A 88 -26.89 18.14 -2.50
C SER A 88 -25.95 18.04 -1.29
N THR A 89 -25.71 16.83 -0.79
CA THR A 89 -24.81 16.53 0.33
C THR A 89 -23.52 15.87 -0.15
N TYR A 90 -23.40 15.55 -1.44
CA TYR A 90 -22.19 14.99 -2.03
C TYR A 90 -21.11 16.08 -2.15
N THR A 91 -20.18 16.08 -1.20
CA THR A 91 -18.94 16.84 -1.33
C THR A 91 -17.98 16.03 -2.19
N ASP A 92 -17.76 16.51 -3.41
CA ASP A 92 -16.85 15.89 -4.37
C ASP A 92 -15.41 15.83 -3.79
N PRO A 93 -14.74 14.66 -3.84
CA PRO A 93 -13.41 14.50 -3.28
C PRO A 93 -12.39 15.40 -3.99
N ALA A 94 -11.48 16.00 -3.22
CA ALA A 94 -10.43 16.85 -3.77
C ALA A 94 -9.63 16.13 -4.87
N GLY A 95 -9.84 16.54 -6.12
CA GLY A 95 -9.14 15.99 -7.29
C GLY A 95 -10.03 15.71 -8.51
N SER A 96 -11.36 15.73 -8.40
CA SER A 96 -12.24 15.59 -9.57
C SER A 96 -12.12 16.77 -10.54
N LEU A 97 -12.46 16.53 -11.81
CA LEU A 97 -12.36 17.50 -12.89
C LEU A 97 -13.27 18.71 -12.64
N GLU A 98 -14.50 18.48 -12.17
CA GLU A 98 -15.46 19.53 -11.81
C GLU A 98 -14.97 20.40 -10.63
N ALA A 99 -14.29 19.79 -9.65
CA ALA A 99 -13.70 20.49 -8.52
C ALA A 99 -12.47 21.34 -8.93
N GLN A 100 -11.80 20.97 -10.01
CA GLN A 100 -10.73 21.77 -10.62
C GLN A 100 -11.33 22.92 -11.44
N ALA A 101 -12.38 22.66 -12.23
CA ALA A 101 -13.08 23.66 -13.04
C ALA A 101 -13.70 24.78 -12.19
N SER A 102 -14.32 24.44 -11.06
CA SER A 102 -14.95 25.42 -10.17
C SER A 102 -13.95 26.35 -9.47
N ARG A 103 -12.72 25.86 -9.21
CA ARG A 103 -11.63 26.66 -8.62
C ARG A 103 -11.00 27.62 -9.62
N LEU A 104 -10.86 27.19 -10.88
CA LEU A 104 -10.44 28.05 -11.99
C LEU A 104 -11.46 29.16 -12.24
N ALA A 105 -12.76 28.86 -12.17
CA ALA A 105 -13.83 29.84 -12.32
C ALA A 105 -13.91 30.85 -11.17
N SER A 106 -13.49 30.45 -9.96
CA SER A 106 -13.53 31.30 -8.75
C SER A 106 -12.29 32.19 -8.57
N GLY A 107 -11.28 32.09 -9.44
CA GLY A 107 -10.11 32.97 -9.43
C GLY A 107 -9.22 32.89 -8.18
N VAL A 108 -9.27 31.78 -7.43
CA VAL A 108 -8.51 31.61 -6.19
C VAL A 108 -7.13 31.05 -6.52
N GLU A 109 -6.12 31.92 -6.53
CA GLU A 109 -4.70 31.53 -6.64
C GLU A 109 -4.22 30.80 -5.36
N PRO A 110 -3.27 29.86 -5.46
CA PRO A 110 -2.74 29.17 -4.29
C PRO A 110 -2.03 30.18 -3.36
N VAL A 111 -2.54 30.29 -2.13
CA VAL A 111 -1.95 31.11 -1.07
C VAL A 111 -0.51 30.68 -0.80
N GLN A 112 0.43 31.49 -1.29
CA GLN A 112 1.80 31.49 -0.80
C GLN A 112 1.82 32.07 0.62
N ASN A 113 2.49 31.34 1.49
CA ASN A 113 2.67 31.59 2.91
C ASN A 113 3.13 33.04 3.16
N THR A 114 2.24 33.91 3.65
CA THR A 114 2.58 35.29 4.00
C THR A 114 2.78 35.37 5.52
N THR A 115 4.05 35.35 5.92
CA THR A 115 4.52 35.72 7.26
C THR A 115 4.10 37.16 7.56
N MET A 116 3.22 37.37 8.53
CA MET A 116 2.92 38.71 9.03
C MET A 116 4.10 39.22 9.86
N LEU A 117 4.86 40.15 9.29
CA LEU A 117 5.70 41.09 10.03
C LEU A 117 4.79 41.97 10.89
N ALA A 118 4.93 41.91 12.21
CA ALA A 118 4.42 42.93 13.12
C ALA A 118 5.51 43.99 13.32
N GLU A 119 5.20 45.21 12.91
CA GLU A 119 6.02 46.42 13.05
C GLU A 119 5.91 47.00 14.48
N PRO A 120 6.97 47.57 15.09
CA PRO A 120 6.96 48.05 16.46
C PRO A 120 6.56 49.53 16.55
N ALA A 121 5.76 49.88 17.55
CA ALA A 121 5.55 51.27 17.98
C ALA A 121 5.97 51.44 19.46
N PRO A 122 6.65 52.55 19.84
CA PRO A 122 7.30 52.73 21.14
C PRO A 122 6.43 53.50 22.16
N VAL A 123 7.04 53.72 23.34
CA VAL A 123 6.65 54.51 24.55
C VAL A 123 5.94 53.69 25.64
N GLU A 124 6.28 53.75 26.92
CA GLU A 124 6.99 54.78 27.68
C GLU A 124 7.59 54.19 28.98
N THR A 125 8.70 54.79 29.40
CA THR A 125 9.49 54.46 30.60
C THR A 125 8.79 54.86 31.90
N SER A 126 8.78 53.95 32.87
CA SER A 126 8.86 54.32 34.30
C SER A 126 9.46 53.17 35.11
N GLU A 127 10.76 53.25 35.36
CA GLU A 127 11.42 52.63 36.52
C GLU A 127 10.99 53.38 37.80
N PRO A 128 10.92 52.70 38.96
CA PRO A 128 12.11 52.70 39.80
C PRO A 128 12.44 51.37 40.50
N VAL A 129 13.75 51.15 40.62
CA VAL A 129 14.49 50.54 41.73
C VAL A 129 14.39 49.01 41.89
N ALA A 130 15.55 48.41 41.65
CA ALA A 130 15.93 47.07 42.02
C ALA A 130 15.96 46.89 43.55
N GLU A 131 15.32 45.83 44.02
CA GLU A 131 15.82 45.08 45.17
C GLU A 131 15.72 43.59 44.86
N GLU A 132 16.88 42.96 44.87
CA GLU A 132 17.13 41.56 44.57
C GLU A 132 16.56 40.69 45.69
N VAL A 133 15.48 39.97 45.41
CA VAL A 133 15.08 38.81 46.23
C VAL A 133 14.91 37.61 45.31
N GLN A 134 15.99 36.84 45.25
CA GLN A 134 16.03 35.50 44.71
C GLN A 134 15.04 34.58 45.45
N GLN A 135 14.48 33.62 44.69
CA GLN A 135 13.85 32.36 45.13
C GLN A 135 12.33 32.36 45.34
N GLN A 136 11.58 32.02 44.28
CA GLN A 136 11.02 30.67 44.08
C GLN A 136 10.07 30.69 42.87
N GLN A 137 10.60 30.35 41.70
CA GLN A 137 9.78 30.05 40.54
C GLN A 137 9.15 28.67 40.76
N PRO A 138 7.81 28.51 40.66
CA PRO A 138 7.23 27.19 40.55
C PRO A 138 7.86 26.53 39.33
N ALA A 139 8.51 25.39 39.54
CA ALA A 139 8.97 24.54 38.46
C ALA A 139 7.75 24.21 37.60
N VAL A 140 7.65 24.85 36.42
CA VAL A 140 6.80 24.34 35.35
C VAL A 140 7.41 22.98 35.02
N ALA A 141 6.74 21.94 35.49
CA ALA A 141 7.07 20.57 35.18
C ALA A 141 7.28 20.48 33.67
N SER A 142 8.48 20.06 33.28
CA SER A 142 8.76 19.67 31.91
C SER A 142 7.73 18.61 31.54
N VAL A 143 6.75 18.99 30.72
CA VAL A 143 5.93 18.03 30.00
C VAL A 143 6.91 17.10 29.28
N PRO A 144 6.80 15.77 29.45
CA PRO A 144 7.67 14.83 28.75
C PRO A 144 7.57 15.14 27.27
N SER A 145 8.72 15.22 26.61
CA SER A 145 8.86 15.48 25.19
C SER A 145 7.76 14.76 24.42
N ALA A 146 6.96 15.53 23.67
CA ALA A 146 6.14 14.97 22.62
C ALA A 146 7.03 14.00 21.83
N SER A 147 6.59 12.74 21.77
CA SER A 147 7.25 11.65 21.06
C SER A 147 7.83 12.20 19.77
N THR A 148 9.14 12.05 19.59
CA THR A 148 9.87 12.40 18.37
C THR A 148 9.01 11.99 17.18
N ALA A 149 8.46 12.97 16.46
CA ALA A 149 7.63 12.72 15.31
C ALA A 149 8.41 11.74 14.43
N THR A 150 7.88 10.52 14.26
CA THR A 150 8.55 9.43 13.56
C THR A 150 8.54 9.74 12.06
N SER A 151 9.32 10.75 11.70
CA SER A 151 9.54 11.18 10.34
C SER A 151 10.44 10.15 9.68
N GLY A 152 10.08 9.70 8.50
CA GLY A 152 10.87 8.74 7.74
C GLY A 152 10.24 8.47 6.40
N THR A 153 11.04 7.94 5.48
CA THR A 153 10.55 7.58 4.14
C THR A 153 10.43 6.06 4.02
N ILE A 154 9.27 5.61 3.56
CA ILE A 154 8.97 4.19 3.39
C ILE A 154 8.52 3.92 1.97
N ARG A 155 8.80 2.72 1.48
CA ARG A 155 8.34 2.24 0.19
C ARG A 155 7.84 0.81 0.32
N PHE A 156 6.72 0.53 -0.31
CA PHE A 156 6.17 -0.82 -0.40
C PHE A 156 6.49 -1.42 -1.77
N LEU A 157 7.07 -2.62 -1.78
CA LEU A 157 7.21 -3.43 -2.98
C LEU A 157 5.93 -4.23 -3.25
N PRO A 158 5.73 -4.71 -4.50
CA PRO A 158 4.63 -5.61 -4.81
C PRO A 158 4.58 -6.82 -3.87
N ILE A 159 3.37 -7.16 -3.44
CA ILE A 159 3.11 -8.29 -2.54
C ILE A 159 3.16 -9.60 -3.32
N ILE A 160 3.83 -10.59 -2.74
CA ILE A 160 3.98 -11.92 -3.33
C ILE A 160 3.07 -12.91 -2.61
N GLY A 161 2.40 -13.79 -3.36
CA GLY A 161 1.65 -14.92 -2.81
C GLY A 161 0.19 -14.63 -2.42
N ALA A 162 -0.30 -13.40 -2.62
CA ALA A 162 -1.71 -13.03 -2.47
C ALA A 162 -2.27 -12.45 -3.78
N PRO A 163 -3.55 -12.72 -4.12
CA PRO A 163 -4.18 -12.17 -5.32
C PRO A 163 -4.50 -10.68 -5.15
N VAL A 164 -4.66 -9.98 -6.27
CA VAL A 164 -4.93 -8.53 -6.31
C VAL A 164 -6.17 -8.15 -5.48
N ALA A 165 -7.20 -9.00 -5.47
CA ALA A 165 -8.41 -8.79 -4.68
C ALA A 165 -8.13 -8.65 -3.17
N ALA A 166 -7.20 -9.44 -2.61
CA ALA A 166 -6.79 -9.37 -1.22
C ALA A 166 -5.74 -8.26 -0.98
N VAL A 167 -4.85 -8.04 -1.96
CA VAL A 167 -3.78 -7.04 -1.86
C VAL A 167 -4.30 -5.61 -1.95
N THR A 168 -5.40 -5.37 -2.66
CA THR A 168 -5.99 -4.03 -2.84
C THR A 168 -6.39 -3.37 -1.51
N PRO A 169 -7.23 -3.99 -0.65
CA PRO A 169 -7.58 -3.40 0.64
C PRO A 169 -6.37 -3.29 1.58
N LEU A 170 -5.45 -4.27 1.55
CA LEU A 170 -4.21 -4.23 2.33
C LEU A 170 -3.34 -3.02 1.95
N SER A 171 -3.12 -2.80 0.66
CA SER A 171 -2.24 -1.73 0.16
C SER A 171 -2.81 -0.35 0.47
N LYS A 172 -4.14 -0.18 0.32
CA LYS A 172 -4.84 1.05 0.71
C LYS A 172 -4.63 1.34 2.19
N GLN A 173 -4.79 0.33 3.05
CA GLN A 173 -4.67 0.52 4.49
C GLN A 173 -3.22 0.74 4.93
N LEU A 174 -2.24 0.02 4.37
CA LEU A 174 -0.82 0.30 4.61
C LEU A 174 -0.48 1.75 4.28
N GLY A 175 -1.01 2.26 3.17
CA GLY A 175 -0.83 3.64 2.77
C GLY A 175 -1.50 4.65 3.70
N ALA A 176 -2.68 4.33 4.23
CA ALA A 176 -3.39 5.18 5.17
C ALA A 176 -2.66 5.22 6.53
N GLU A 177 -2.34 4.06 7.09
CA GLU A 177 -1.64 3.90 8.36
C GLU A 177 -0.23 4.51 8.33
N ALA A 178 0.53 4.30 7.26
CA ALA A 178 1.86 4.90 7.15
C ALA A 178 1.78 6.44 7.19
N ARG A 179 0.82 7.03 6.48
CA ARG A 179 0.64 8.49 6.45
C ARG A 179 0.09 9.05 7.75
N SER A 180 -0.85 8.35 8.40
CA SER A 180 -1.39 8.78 9.71
C SER A 180 -0.30 8.83 10.78
N HIS A 181 0.74 7.99 10.65
CA HIS A 181 1.92 7.97 11.52
C HIS A 181 3.07 8.87 11.05
N GLY A 182 2.88 9.74 10.05
CA GLY A 182 3.88 10.72 9.61
C GLY A 182 4.95 10.16 8.67
N LEU A 183 4.78 8.95 8.13
CA LEU A 183 5.69 8.39 7.14
C LEU A 183 5.39 8.96 5.75
N THR A 184 6.46 9.34 5.05
CA THR A 184 6.37 9.72 3.63
C THR A 184 6.52 8.48 2.76
N ILE A 185 5.51 8.18 1.94
CA ILE A 185 5.53 7.01 1.06
C ILE A 185 6.16 7.39 -0.28
N LYS A 186 7.24 6.72 -0.67
CA LYS A 186 7.81 6.80 -2.02
C LYS A 186 7.09 5.81 -2.94
N GLY A 187 6.90 6.20 -4.21
CA GLY A 187 6.35 5.29 -5.23
C GLY A 187 7.25 4.08 -5.41
N SER A 188 6.76 2.92 -5.82
CA SER A 188 7.48 1.63 -5.79
C SER A 188 8.74 1.52 -6.68
N ALA A 189 9.06 2.53 -7.51
CA ALA A 189 10.24 2.58 -8.38
C ALA A 189 11.37 3.55 -7.90
N ASP A 190 11.10 4.56 -7.07
CA ASP A 190 12.06 5.53 -6.50
C ASP A 190 13.03 4.98 -5.39
N ALA A 191 14.22 4.51 -5.71
CA ALA A 191 15.10 3.84 -4.71
C ALA A 191 15.60 4.72 -3.52
N SER A 192 15.15 5.97 -3.38
CA SER A 192 15.59 6.90 -2.33
C SER A 192 14.87 6.79 -0.98
N SER A 193 14.06 5.75 -0.74
CA SER A 193 13.42 5.53 0.56
C SER A 193 14.41 4.99 1.59
N GLU A 194 14.34 5.50 2.82
CA GLU A 194 15.10 5.03 3.98
C GLU A 194 14.87 3.53 4.23
N HIS A 195 13.60 3.11 4.20
CA HIS A 195 13.21 1.72 4.40
C HIS A 195 12.31 1.20 3.28
N ILE A 196 12.53 -0.06 2.90
CA ILE A 196 11.76 -0.78 1.88
C ILE A 196 11.07 -1.97 2.55
N LEU A 197 9.76 -2.10 2.38
CA LEU A 197 8.98 -3.22 2.87
C LEU A 197 8.61 -4.16 1.71
N LYS A 198 8.98 -5.44 1.85
CA LYS A 198 8.64 -6.50 0.91
C LYS A 198 7.80 -7.57 1.58
N GLY A 199 6.56 -7.73 1.14
CA GLY A 199 5.58 -8.63 1.75
C GLY A 199 5.42 -9.96 1.02
N TYR A 200 5.34 -11.04 1.80
CA TYR A 200 5.06 -12.40 1.35
C TYR A 200 3.88 -12.94 2.14
N PHE A 201 2.90 -13.48 1.42
CA PHE A 201 1.64 -13.92 1.98
C PHE A 201 1.35 -15.35 1.52
N SER A 202 0.74 -16.11 2.41
CA SER A 202 0.19 -17.43 2.11
C SER A 202 -1.12 -17.59 2.86
N ALA A 203 -2.03 -18.36 2.29
CA ALA A 203 -3.27 -18.75 2.93
C ALA A 203 -3.28 -20.26 3.08
N LEU A 204 -3.74 -20.74 4.23
CA LEU A 204 -3.89 -22.16 4.53
C LEU A 204 -5.28 -22.38 5.10
N LYS A 205 -5.97 -23.43 4.64
CA LYS A 205 -7.28 -23.78 5.17
C LYS A 205 -7.18 -24.98 6.10
N ASP A 206 -7.74 -24.83 7.29
CA ASP A 206 -7.76 -25.85 8.33
C ASP A 206 -9.03 -25.72 9.19
N ASN A 207 -9.68 -26.83 9.51
CA ASN A 207 -10.86 -26.86 10.41
C ASN A 207 -11.96 -25.82 10.07
N GLY A 208 -12.23 -25.58 8.78
CA GLY A 208 -13.24 -24.60 8.33
C GLY A 208 -12.83 -23.12 8.48
N LYS A 209 -11.56 -22.87 8.84
CA LYS A 209 -10.97 -21.54 8.90
C LYS A 209 -9.88 -21.41 7.85
N THR A 210 -9.72 -20.21 7.32
CA THR A 210 -8.55 -19.86 6.52
C THR A 210 -7.63 -18.99 7.35
N THR A 211 -6.37 -19.40 7.45
CA THR A 211 -5.30 -18.69 8.13
C THR A 211 -4.39 -18.07 7.10
N ILE A 212 -4.25 -16.76 7.16
CA ILE A 212 -3.32 -15.97 6.36
C ILE A 212 -2.05 -15.84 7.17
N VAL A 213 -0.94 -16.36 6.65
CA VAL A 213 0.40 -16.18 7.21
C VAL A 213 1.12 -15.15 6.37
N TYR A 214 1.66 -14.13 7.02
CA TYR A 214 2.36 -13.03 6.36
C TYR A 214 3.75 -12.80 6.96
N VAL A 215 4.68 -12.46 6.08
CA VAL A 215 6.05 -12.10 6.41
C VAL A 215 6.41 -10.84 5.64
N TRP A 216 6.99 -9.87 6.33
CA TRP A 216 7.53 -8.66 5.75
C TRP A 216 9.02 -8.58 6.05
N ASP A 217 9.82 -8.47 5.00
CA ASP A 217 11.21 -8.06 5.14
C ASP A 217 11.29 -6.54 5.11
N VAL A 218 11.93 -5.96 6.13
CA VAL A 218 12.30 -4.55 6.16
C VAL A 218 13.75 -4.44 5.69
N LEU A 219 13.96 -3.72 4.59
CA LEU A 219 15.25 -3.57 3.94
C LEU A 219 15.74 -2.12 4.03
N ASP A 220 17.05 -1.92 3.96
CA ASP A 220 17.65 -0.61 3.70
C ASP A 220 17.52 -0.22 2.21
N GLY A 221 17.94 1.00 1.86
CA GLY A 221 17.97 1.48 0.47
C GLY A 221 18.90 0.69 -0.46
N SER A 222 19.81 -0.14 0.07
CA SER A 222 20.68 -1.04 -0.69
C SER A 222 20.07 -2.45 -0.87
N GLY A 223 18.91 -2.72 -0.26
CA GLY A 223 18.22 -4.01 -0.30
C GLY A 223 18.68 -5.02 0.76
N ASN A 224 19.56 -4.64 1.70
CA ASN A 224 19.94 -5.53 2.79
C ASN A 224 18.81 -5.63 3.80
N ARG A 225 18.51 -6.84 4.26
CA ARG A 225 17.46 -7.03 5.26
C ARG A 225 17.93 -6.57 6.64
N LEU A 226 17.25 -5.56 7.17
CA LEU A 226 17.47 -5.02 8.51
C LEU A 226 16.60 -5.71 9.56
N HIS A 227 15.40 -6.16 9.18
CA HIS A 227 14.43 -6.77 10.09
C HIS A 227 13.40 -7.62 9.36
N ARG A 228 12.67 -8.43 10.14
CA ARG A 228 11.57 -9.25 9.65
C ARG A 228 10.39 -9.15 10.61
N ILE A 229 9.26 -8.72 10.07
CA ILE A 229 7.96 -8.72 10.74
C ILE A 229 7.19 -9.94 10.24
N GLN A 230 6.52 -10.65 11.13
CA GLN A 230 5.74 -11.83 10.74
C GLN A 230 4.51 -11.95 11.63
N GLY A 231 3.47 -12.57 11.10
CA GLY A 231 2.26 -12.82 11.85
C GLY A 231 1.28 -13.69 11.07
N GLN A 232 0.15 -13.92 11.70
CA GLN A 232 -0.95 -14.65 11.10
C GLN A 232 -2.29 -14.10 11.56
N ASP A 233 -3.30 -14.22 10.70
CA ASP A 233 -4.69 -13.91 11.01
C ASP A 233 -5.59 -15.01 10.45
N SER A 234 -6.59 -15.43 11.22
CA SER A 234 -7.50 -16.50 10.84
C SER A 234 -8.93 -16.00 10.77
N VAL A 235 -9.64 -16.39 9.73
CA VAL A 235 -11.07 -16.10 9.54
C VAL A 235 -11.85 -17.36 9.25
N ALA A 236 -13.10 -17.41 9.67
CA ALA A 236 -14.01 -18.48 9.26
C ALA A 236 -14.37 -18.26 7.77
N THR A 237 -14.22 -19.31 6.95
CA THR A 237 -14.46 -19.22 5.51
C THR A 237 -15.19 -20.47 5.01
N VAL A 238 -16.21 -20.26 4.19
CA VAL A 238 -16.95 -21.31 3.48
C VAL A 238 -16.62 -21.18 2.00
N GLY A 239 -15.97 -22.19 1.41
CA GLY A 239 -15.45 -22.13 0.03
C GLY A 239 -14.23 -23.03 -0.18
N ALA A 240 -13.94 -23.45 -1.40
CA ALA A 240 -12.76 -24.27 -1.68
C ALA A 240 -11.50 -23.42 -1.88
N ASP A 241 -11.65 -22.21 -2.42
CA ASP A 241 -10.55 -21.30 -2.65
C ASP A 241 -10.05 -20.66 -1.33
N LEU A 242 -8.74 -20.44 -1.25
CA LEU A 242 -8.06 -19.99 -0.04
C LEU A 242 -8.11 -18.47 0.14
N TRP A 243 -8.41 -17.72 -0.91
CA TRP A 243 -8.48 -16.25 -0.86
C TRP A 243 -9.91 -15.75 -1.02
N GLU A 244 -10.79 -16.56 -1.59
CA GLU A 244 -12.22 -16.35 -1.63
C GLU A 244 -12.82 -16.37 -0.22
N GLY A 245 -13.62 -15.36 0.09
CA GLY A 245 -14.25 -15.21 1.41
C GLY A 245 -13.33 -14.63 2.48
N ILE A 246 -12.08 -14.24 2.17
CA ILE A 246 -11.29 -13.39 3.06
C ILE A 246 -11.91 -11.97 3.05
N PRO A 247 -12.44 -11.50 4.19
CA PRO A 247 -13.01 -10.16 4.26
C PRO A 247 -11.92 -9.09 4.15
N ALA A 248 -12.25 -7.96 3.54
CA ALA A 248 -11.30 -6.86 3.32
C ALA A 248 -10.75 -6.34 4.66
N GLU A 249 -11.57 -6.37 5.70
CA GLU A 249 -11.27 -5.98 7.08
C GLU A 249 -10.10 -6.79 7.65
N THR A 250 -9.97 -8.07 7.32
CA THR A 250 -8.83 -8.89 7.77
C THR A 250 -7.53 -8.40 7.15
N MET A 251 -7.55 -8.09 5.85
CA MET A 251 -6.38 -7.57 5.14
C MET A 251 -6.00 -6.16 5.63
N GLN A 252 -6.99 -5.34 5.99
CA GLN A 252 -6.78 -4.04 6.63
C GLN A 252 -6.22 -4.18 8.05
N ALA A 253 -6.69 -5.14 8.83
CA ALA A 253 -6.15 -5.43 10.16
C ALA A 253 -4.69 -5.87 10.09
N ILE A 254 -4.33 -6.73 9.13
CA ILE A 254 -2.93 -7.14 8.88
C ILE A 254 -2.06 -5.92 8.53
N ALA A 255 -2.56 -5.02 7.67
CA ALA A 255 -1.85 -3.79 7.33
C ALA A 255 -1.58 -2.91 8.56
N THR A 256 -2.58 -2.74 9.42
CA THR A 256 -2.48 -1.97 10.66
C THR A 256 -1.43 -2.59 11.59
N LYS A 257 -1.51 -3.90 11.85
CA LYS A 257 -0.52 -4.64 12.64
C LYS A 257 0.90 -4.51 12.07
N THR A 258 1.04 -4.53 10.74
CA THR A 258 2.33 -4.42 10.06
C THR A 258 2.96 -3.05 10.31
N ILE A 259 2.21 -1.95 10.17
CA ILE A 259 2.73 -0.60 10.42
C ILE A 259 3.06 -0.41 11.90
N SER A 260 2.22 -0.88 12.81
CA SER A 260 2.52 -0.81 14.25
C SER A 260 3.83 -1.53 14.58
N ALA A 261 4.02 -2.78 14.12
CA ALA A 261 5.24 -3.54 14.35
C ALA A 261 6.48 -2.89 13.70
N TYR A 262 6.32 -2.28 12.53
CA TYR A 262 7.39 -1.53 11.87
C TYR A 262 7.80 -0.30 12.68
N LEU A 263 6.84 0.47 13.20
CA LEU A 263 7.12 1.67 14.00
C LEU A 263 7.77 1.31 15.33
N GLU A 264 7.31 0.24 15.98
CA GLU A 264 7.89 -0.27 17.22
C GLU A 264 9.35 -0.70 17.01
N TRP A 265 9.62 -1.44 15.93
CA TRP A 265 10.98 -1.76 15.53
C TRP A 265 11.83 -0.51 15.26
N ARG A 266 11.30 0.48 14.52
CA ARG A 266 12.03 1.73 14.24
C ARG A 266 12.41 2.49 15.49
N GLN A 267 11.50 2.58 16.46
CA GLN A 267 11.72 3.27 17.72
C GLN A 267 12.75 2.55 18.60
N SER A 268 12.88 1.23 18.47
CA SER A 268 13.89 0.46 19.21
C SER A 268 15.33 0.66 18.72
N ARG A 269 15.53 1.27 17.53
CA ARG A 269 16.85 1.52 16.98
C ARG A 269 17.36 2.90 17.39
N PRO A 270 18.54 3.04 18.01
CA PRO A 270 19.21 4.32 18.06
C PRO A 270 19.54 4.75 16.62
N GLY A 271 19.26 6.02 16.30
CA GLY A 271 19.54 6.63 15.00
C GLY A 271 21.04 6.73 14.71
#